data_AF-A0A1F3XQV3-F1
#
_entry.id   AF-A0A1F3XQV3-F1
#
_cell.length_a   1.000
_cell.length_b   1.000
_cell.length_c   1.000
_cell.angle_alpha   90.00
_cell.angle_beta   90.00
_cell.angle_gamma   90.00
#
_symmetry.space_group_name_H-M   'P 1'
#
loop_
_entity.id
_entity.type
_entity.pdbx_description
1 polymer ?
#
loop_
_entity_poly.entity_id
_entity_poly.type
_entity_poly.pdbx_seq_one_letter_code
_entity_poly.pdbx_strand_id
1 'polypeptide(L)'
;MDGVKREVKEETGLEVDILKLIGVYDKPEEKDIAFSFYCNIVGGKIKLNDEADKIEYFELDDLPKNTAPKRVERIKDAFENNKEVIVKKQWGKRSINMIKDGEL
;
A
#
# COMPACT_ATOMS: atom_id res chain seq x y z
N MET A 1 -13.61 7.88 4.21
CA MET A 1 -12.33 8.52 3.83
C MET A 1 -11.46 8.76 5.05
N ASP A 2 -12.04 9.10 6.20
CA ASP A 2 -11.32 9.26 7.47
C ASP A 2 -10.45 8.07 7.87
N GLY A 3 -10.85 6.84 7.50
CA GLY A 3 -10.05 5.63 7.73
C GLY A 3 -8.64 5.73 7.17
N VAL A 4 -8.45 6.18 5.92
CA VAL A 4 -7.10 6.30 5.31
C VAL A 4 -6.24 7.30 6.06
N LYS A 5 -6.79 8.46 6.42
CA LYS A 5 -6.05 9.48 7.18
C LYS A 5 -5.68 8.99 8.57
N ARG A 6 -6.59 8.23 9.22
CA ARG A 6 -6.35 7.62 10.53
C ARG A 6 -5.25 6.57 10.46
N GLU A 7 -5.37 5.57 9.58
CA GLU A 7 -4.37 4.49 9.46
C GLU A 7 -2.98 5.06 9.15
N VAL A 8 -2.85 5.99 8.19
CA VAL A 8 -1.54 6.59 7.87
C VAL A 8 -0.94 7.30 9.09
N LYS A 9 -1.74 8.00 9.88
CA LYS A 9 -1.27 8.68 11.09
C LYS A 9 -0.90 7.69 12.20
N GLU A 10 -1.65 6.62 12.38
CA GLU A 10 -1.41 5.58 13.40
C GLU A 10 -0.17 4.74 13.07
N GLU A 11 -0.02 4.32 11.80
CA GLU A 11 1.08 3.46 11.34
C GLU A 11 2.39 4.23 11.13
N THR A 12 2.34 5.50 10.69
CA THR A 12 3.55 6.22 10.26
C THR A 12 3.81 7.54 11.00
N GLY A 13 2.81 8.09 11.69
CA GLY A 13 2.89 9.43 12.28
C GLY A 13 2.75 10.60 11.29
N LEU A 14 2.54 10.32 10.00
CA LEU A 14 2.32 11.34 8.97
C LEU A 14 0.85 11.76 8.90
N GLU A 15 0.62 13.04 8.61
CA GLU A 15 -0.71 13.58 8.33
C GLU A 15 -0.85 13.81 6.83
N VAL A 16 -1.96 13.34 6.25
CA VAL A 16 -2.15 13.34 4.80
C VAL A 16 -3.51 13.88 4.39
N ASP A 17 -3.54 14.50 3.21
CA ASP A 17 -4.76 14.76 2.45
C ASP A 17 -4.91 13.76 1.31
N ILE A 18 -6.13 13.26 1.13
CA ILE A 18 -6.46 12.32 0.06
C ILE A 18 -6.75 13.13 -1.18
N LEU A 19 -5.93 12.96 -2.22
CA LEU A 19 -6.09 13.65 -3.50
C LEU A 19 -7.02 12.88 -4.43
N LYS A 20 -6.86 11.55 -4.51
CA LYS A 20 -7.57 10.73 -5.49
C LYS A 20 -7.63 9.25 -5.09
N LEU A 21 -8.74 8.59 -5.40
CA LEU A 21 -8.79 7.11 -5.47
C LEU A 21 -8.13 6.69 -6.80
N ILE A 22 -7.06 5.91 -6.73
CA ILE A 22 -6.29 5.50 -7.91
C ILE A 22 -6.47 4.03 -8.27
N GLY A 23 -6.90 3.19 -7.33
CA GLY A 23 -7.13 1.77 -7.62
C GLY A 23 -8.09 1.08 -6.67
N VAL A 24 -8.83 0.10 -7.21
CA VAL A 24 -9.72 -0.82 -6.52
C VAL A 24 -9.36 -2.24 -6.95
N TYR A 25 -8.95 -3.06 -5.99
CA TYR A 25 -8.39 -4.38 -6.23
C TYR A 25 -9.21 -5.44 -5.51
N ASP A 26 -9.97 -6.23 -6.25
CA ASP A 26 -10.65 -7.42 -5.74
C ASP A 26 -9.61 -8.51 -5.49
N LYS A 27 -9.60 -9.11 -4.29
CA LYS A 27 -8.69 -10.19 -3.88
C LYS A 27 -9.53 -11.44 -3.61
N PRO A 28 -9.89 -12.22 -4.64
CA PRO A 28 -10.90 -13.27 -4.52
C PRO A 28 -10.54 -14.34 -3.49
N GLU A 29 -9.26 -14.74 -3.40
CA GLU A 29 -8.79 -15.76 -2.45
C GLU A 29 -8.86 -15.29 -0.99
N GLU A 30 -8.96 -13.98 -0.78
CA GLU A 30 -8.98 -13.36 0.55
C GLU A 30 -10.36 -12.86 0.95
N LYS A 31 -11.33 -12.89 0.02
CA LYS A 31 -12.68 -12.31 0.16
C LYS A 31 -12.64 -10.86 0.65
N ASP A 32 -11.75 -10.08 0.03
CA ASP A 32 -11.38 -8.74 0.47
C ASP A 32 -11.18 -7.81 -0.74
N ILE A 33 -11.43 -6.51 -0.55
CA ILE A 33 -11.24 -5.48 -1.58
C ILE A 33 -10.29 -4.43 -1.04
N ALA A 34 -9.16 -4.25 -1.72
CA ALA A 34 -8.18 -3.23 -1.37
C ALA A 34 -8.39 -1.95 -2.19
N PHE A 35 -8.35 -0.80 -1.51
CA PHE A 35 -8.41 0.52 -2.12
C PHE A 35 -7.05 1.19 -2.02
N SER A 36 -6.61 1.81 -3.11
CA SER A 36 -5.37 2.59 -3.16
C SER A 36 -5.69 4.06 -3.42
N PHE A 37 -5.14 4.93 -2.58
CA PHE A 37 -5.34 6.37 -2.65
C PHE A 37 -4.02 7.08 -2.87
N TYR A 38 -4.04 8.10 -3.73
CA TYR A 38 -2.94 9.05 -3.86
C TYR A 38 -3.14 10.15 -2.82
N CYS A 39 -2.13 10.35 -1.99
CA CYS A 39 -2.18 11.24 -0.85
C CYS A 39 -1.02 12.24 -0.88
N ASN A 40 -1.27 13.45 -0.40
CA ASN A 40 -0.24 14.44 -0.15
C ASN A 40 0.06 14.52 1.35
N ILE A 41 1.34 14.52 1.71
CA ILE A 41 1.76 14.76 3.09
C ILE A 41 1.57 16.26 3.38
N VAL A 42 0.80 16.57 4.42
CA VAL A 42 0.50 17.94 4.85
C VAL A 42 1.06 18.27 6.23
N GLY A 43 1.56 17.26 6.94
CA GLY A 43 2.16 17.44 8.26
C GLY A 43 2.60 16.13 8.89
N GLY A 44 2.89 16.20 10.19
CA GLY A 44 3.41 15.07 10.96
C GLY A 44 4.90 14.81 10.72
N LYS A 45 5.37 13.72 11.31
CA LYS A 45 6.75 13.24 11.18
C LYS A 45 6.75 11.73 11.34
N ILE A 46 7.65 11.06 10.62
CA ILE A 46 7.81 9.61 10.72
C ILE A 46 8.03 9.23 12.19
N LYS A 47 7.19 8.32 12.67
CA LYS A 47 7.24 7.78 14.02
C LYS A 47 6.99 6.28 13.95
N LEU A 48 7.93 5.49 14.47
CA LEU A 48 7.76 4.05 14.62
C LEU A 48 6.74 3.73 15.72
N ASN A 49 6.11 2.58 15.56
CA ASN A 49 5.20 1.96 16.52
C ASN A 49 5.46 0.44 16.52
N ASP A 50 4.60 -0.33 17.19
CA ASP A 50 4.76 -1.78 17.31
C ASP A 50 4.45 -2.56 16.02
N GLU A 51 4.03 -1.89 14.95
CA GLU A 51 3.68 -2.51 13.66
C GLU A 51 4.83 -2.48 12.64
N ALA A 52 5.85 -1.64 12.85
CA ALA A 52 6.97 -1.49 11.92
C ALA A 52 8.32 -1.32 12.63
N ASP A 53 9.29 -2.15 12.27
CA ASP A 53 10.69 -2.01 12.71
C ASP A 53 11.39 -0.82 12.05
N LYS A 54 10.92 -0.42 10.86
CA LYS A 54 11.51 0.65 10.05
C LYS A 54 10.47 1.29 9.12
N ILE A 55 10.60 2.59 8.89
CA ILE A 55 9.82 3.36 7.90
C ILE A 55 10.80 4.18 7.07
N GLU A 56 10.79 3.97 5.76
CA GLU A 56 11.66 4.63 4.80
C GLU A 56 10.93 4.92 3.49
N TYR A 57 11.50 5.84 2.72
CA TYR A 57 11.13 6.07 1.33
C TYR A 57 12.02 5.22 0.42
N PHE A 58 11.42 4.65 -0.61
CA PHE A 58 12.10 3.81 -1.58
C PHE A 58 11.85 4.34 -2.98
N GLU A 59 12.88 4.24 -3.83
CA GLU A 59 12.74 4.52 -5.26
C GLU A 59 11.89 3.42 -5.91
N LEU A 60 11.14 3.78 -6.96
CA LEU A 60 10.25 2.84 -7.66
C LEU A 60 11.00 1.64 -8.24
N ASP A 61 12.22 1.86 -8.71
CA ASP A 61 13.07 0.84 -9.32
C ASP A 61 13.94 0.08 -8.31
N ASP A 62 13.86 0.43 -7.02
CA ASP A 62 14.64 -0.16 -5.92
C ASP A 62 13.75 -0.48 -4.70
N LEU A 63 12.63 -1.14 -4.96
CA LEU A 63 11.75 -1.64 -3.90
C LEU A 63 12.42 -2.82 -3.15
N PRO A 64 12.23 -2.93 -1.82
CA PRO A 64 12.74 -4.06 -1.05
C PRO A 64 12.30 -5.40 -1.63
N LYS A 65 13.20 -6.38 -1.70
CA LYS A 65 12.93 -7.70 -2.29
C LYS A 65 11.79 -8.47 -1.60
N ASN A 66 11.56 -8.19 -0.32
CA ASN A 66 10.47 -8.76 0.47
C ASN A 66 9.16 -7.93 0.38
N THR A 67 9.05 -7.01 -0.59
CA THR A 67 7.79 -6.32 -0.84
C THR A 67 6.79 -7.31 -1.45
N ALA A 68 5.65 -7.49 -0.78
CA ALA A 68 4.62 -8.41 -1.24
C ALA A 68 4.22 -8.14 -2.72
N PRO A 69 4.12 -9.16 -3.59
CA PRO A 69 3.88 -8.97 -5.03
C PRO A 69 2.63 -8.14 -5.35
N LYS A 70 1.54 -8.36 -4.59
CA LYS A 70 0.29 -7.57 -4.73
C LYS A 70 0.50 -6.08 -4.42
N ARG A 71 1.44 -5.73 -3.53
CA ARG A 71 1.78 -4.31 -3.25
C ARG A 71 2.63 -3.73 -4.38
N VAL A 72 3.61 -4.47 -4.88
CA VAL A 72 4.44 -4.07 -6.04
C VAL A 72 3.55 -3.75 -7.25
N GLU A 73 2.58 -4.62 -7.54
CA GLU A 73 1.62 -4.40 -8.63
C GLU A 73 0.85 -3.09 -8.47
N ARG A 74 0.29 -2.80 -7.29
CA ARG A 74 -0.46 -1.56 -7.03
C ARG A 74 0.41 -0.32 -7.14
N ILE A 75 1.67 -0.40 -6.70
CA ILE A 75 2.64 0.68 -6.82
C ILE A 75 2.87 0.97 -8.30
N LYS A 76 3.19 -0.05 -9.12
CA LYS A 76 3.41 0.12 -10.57
C LYS A 76 2.18 0.67 -11.28
N ASP A 77 1.02 0.08 -11.01
CA ASP A 77 -0.28 0.52 -11.54
C ASP A 77 -0.51 2.02 -11.27
N ALA A 78 -0.19 2.50 -10.06
CA ALA A 78 -0.31 3.92 -9.69
C ALA A 78 0.60 4.86 -10.49
N PHE A 79 1.81 4.43 -10.85
CA PHE A 79 2.77 5.22 -11.62
C PHE A 79 2.49 5.17 -13.13
N GLU A 80 2.01 4.04 -13.65
CA GLU A 80 1.71 3.86 -15.07
C GLU A 80 0.41 4.54 -15.50
N ASN A 81 -0.59 4.63 -14.63
CA ASN A 81 -1.88 5.27 -14.93
C ASN A 81 -2.33 6.21 -13.82
N ASN A 82 -2.17 7.53 -14.05
CA ASN A 82 -2.63 8.56 -13.13
C ASN A 82 -3.96 9.22 -13.55
N LYS A 83 -4.57 8.78 -14.66
CA LYS A 83 -5.77 9.47 -15.22
C LYS A 83 -7.07 8.85 -14.75
N GLU A 84 -7.17 7.53 -14.69
CA GLU A 84 -8.40 6.82 -14.34
C GLU A 84 -8.23 5.95 -13.11
N VAL A 85 -9.35 5.53 -12.50
CA VAL A 85 -9.32 4.56 -11.39
C VAL A 85 -9.10 3.18 -11.98
N ILE A 86 -8.06 2.50 -11.53
CA ILE A 86 -7.78 1.12 -11.96
C ILE A 86 -8.71 0.18 -11.20
N VAL A 87 -9.37 -0.73 -11.90
CA VAL A 87 -10.19 -1.79 -11.28
C VAL A 87 -9.69 -3.13 -11.77
N LYS A 88 -9.18 -3.97 -10.85
CA LYS A 88 -8.48 -5.21 -11.20
C LYS A 88 -8.73 -6.32 -10.19
N LYS A 89 -8.59 -7.57 -10.61
CA LYS A 89 -8.50 -8.72 -9.71
C LYS A 89 -7.03 -9.02 -9.42
N GLN A 90 -6.69 -9.14 -8.14
CA GLN A 90 -5.36 -9.52 -7.67
C GLN A 90 -5.34 -10.96 -7.19
N TRP A 91 -4.64 -11.79 -7.95
CA TRP A 91 -4.45 -13.20 -7.66
C TRP A 91 -3.18 -13.44 -6.83
N GLY A 92 -3.10 -14.61 -6.21
CA GLY A 92 -1.90 -15.11 -5.54
C GLY A 92 -2.07 -15.25 -4.03
N LYS A 93 -1.06 -15.88 -3.41
CA LYS A 93 -1.06 -16.17 -1.97
C LYS A 93 -1.16 -14.89 -1.14
N ARG A 94 -1.73 -15.02 0.07
CA ARG A 94 -1.62 -14.00 1.12
C ARG A 94 -0.16 -13.84 1.54
N SER A 95 0.26 -12.61 1.82
CA SER A 95 1.63 -12.32 2.28
C SER A 95 2.02 -13.15 3.51
N ILE A 96 1.10 -13.39 4.45
CA ILE A 96 1.37 -14.22 5.64
C ILE A 96 1.70 -15.68 5.29
N ASN A 97 1.15 -16.22 4.20
CA ASN A 97 1.47 -17.57 3.75
C ASN A 97 2.81 -17.59 3.02
N MET A 98 3.10 -16.56 2.22
CA MET A 98 4.40 -16.41 1.54
C MET A 98 5.56 -16.30 2.54
N ILE A 99 5.39 -15.55 3.64
CA ILE A 99 6.39 -15.46 4.72
C ILE A 99 6.62 -16.83 5.36
N LYS A 100 5.55 -17.59 5.64
CA LYS A 100 5.66 -18.95 6.21
C LYS A 100 6.38 -19.92 5.28
N ASP A 101 6.21 -19.75 3.98
CA ASP A 101 6.82 -20.58 2.94
C ASP A 101 8.27 -20.14 2.61
N GLY A 102 8.77 -19.03 3.19
CA GLY A 102 10.10 -18.46 2.91
C GLY A 102 10.21 -17.78 1.54
N GLU A 103 9.08 -17.38 0.95
CA GLU A 103 8.98 -16.68 -0.32
C GLU A 103 9.09 -15.14 -0.17
N LEU A 104 9.00 -14.63 1.07
CA LEU A 104 9.14 -13.22 1.47
C LEU A 104 9.96 -13.08 2.75
#